data_AF-H6NE60-F1
#
_entry.id   AF-H6NE60-F1
#
_cell.length_a   1.000
_cell.length_b   1.000
_cell.length_c   1.000
_cell.angle_alpha   90.00
_cell.angle_beta   90.00
_cell.angle_gamma   90.00
#
_symmetry.space_group_name_H-M   'P 1'
#
loop_
_entity.id
_entity.type
_entity.pdbx_description
1 polymer ?
#
loop_
_entity_poly.entity_id
_entity_poly.type
_entity_poly.pdbx_seq_one_letter_code
_entity_poly.pdbx_strand_id
1 'polypeptide(L)'
;MLFAMPADIGPAALAYRRDLFAAAGLPTDREELAELLSSWESLEQAGLQLKERTGAALFDNLTNVYTTYLNQYDVNSVTGGSGIPDAPQPGGAREEAGLPAAGTAADPGEESRPLDTGQTDRIREAWDTAVRFHRLGLNAGLPSQSPAWAEGAVNKRFAAVLAPSWLHGLMKKNAPATAGQWDLTRAPGKPSSWMGSFLAVPASSRYPQEAYALVRWLTAPPQQLEGFKSGGSFPSTPESYASTAFLEVRDAFFNGAPVGQIYSHAALRYKGEYEEAVFARLDRIVRDGLHRVEAEGADPDAVWHSIEEQMRAAQRSEGE
;
A
#
# COMPACT_ATOMS: atom_id res chain seq x y z
N MET A 1 18.97 0.78 19.38
CA MET A 1 17.90 0.50 20.37
C MET A 1 16.68 0.02 19.61
N LEU A 2 16.03 -1.07 20.01
CA LEU A 2 14.80 -1.56 19.37
C LEU A 2 13.60 -0.92 20.07
N PHE A 3 12.83 -0.09 19.35
CA PHE A 3 11.70 0.66 19.91
C PHE A 3 10.35 -0.09 19.81
N ALA A 4 10.20 -0.96 18.82
CA ALA A 4 8.98 -1.71 18.56
C ALA A 4 9.26 -2.97 17.73
N MET A 5 8.36 -3.96 17.75
CA MET A 5 8.43 -5.17 16.90
C MET A 5 7.43 -5.09 15.76
N PRO A 6 7.81 -5.43 14.52
CA PRO A 6 6.89 -5.40 13.38
C PRO A 6 5.82 -6.48 13.56
N ALA A 7 4.56 -6.11 13.32
CA ALA A 7 3.42 -7.01 13.45
C ALA A 7 2.94 -7.52 12.10
N ASP A 8 2.93 -6.64 11.10
CA ASP A 8 2.46 -6.90 9.75
C ASP A 8 3.07 -5.92 8.74
N ILE A 9 2.87 -6.18 7.46
CA ILE A 9 3.13 -5.25 6.35
C ILE A 9 1.89 -5.23 5.44
N GLY A 10 1.77 -4.23 4.56
CA GLY A 10 0.63 -4.10 3.64
C GLY A 10 1.02 -4.11 2.16
N PRO A 11 1.65 -5.17 1.63
CA PRO A 11 1.86 -5.30 0.19
C PRO A 11 0.53 -5.10 -0.54
N ALA A 12 0.55 -4.38 -1.66
CA ALA A 12 -0.66 -4.02 -2.40
C ALA A 12 -0.97 -5.00 -3.54
N ALA A 13 -2.26 -5.16 -3.81
CA ALA A 13 -2.83 -5.92 -4.91
C ALA A 13 -4.05 -5.15 -5.48
N LEU A 14 -4.64 -5.68 -6.55
CA LEU A 14 -5.87 -5.16 -7.14
C LEU A 14 -7.00 -6.16 -6.92
N ALA A 15 -7.95 -5.82 -6.04
CA ALA A 15 -9.21 -6.54 -5.95
C ALA A 15 -10.15 -6.04 -7.05
N TYR A 16 -10.81 -6.94 -7.77
CA TYR A 16 -11.68 -6.57 -8.90
C TYR A 16 -12.98 -7.36 -8.93
N ARG A 17 -14.04 -6.72 -9.45
CA ARG A 17 -15.38 -7.28 -9.61
C ARG A 17 -15.45 -8.13 -10.86
N ARG A 18 -15.42 -9.45 -10.69
CA ARG A 18 -15.46 -10.41 -11.81
C ARG A 18 -16.68 -10.20 -12.69
N ASP A 19 -17.84 -9.94 -12.09
CA ASP A 19 -19.09 -9.75 -12.82
C ASP A 19 -19.13 -8.43 -13.62
N LEU A 20 -18.54 -7.35 -13.10
CA LEU A 20 -18.43 -6.08 -13.84
C LEU A 20 -17.39 -6.15 -14.95
N PHE A 21 -16.25 -6.81 -14.70
CA PHE A 21 -15.25 -7.04 -15.72
C PHE A 21 -15.81 -7.91 -16.86
N ALA A 22 -16.53 -8.99 -16.55
CA ALA A 22 -17.21 -9.80 -17.55
C ALA A 22 -18.25 -8.99 -18.34
N ALA A 23 -19.07 -8.18 -17.67
CA ALA A 23 -20.06 -7.32 -18.33
C ALA A 23 -19.43 -6.26 -19.25
N ALA A 24 -18.20 -5.83 -18.93
CA ALA A 24 -17.40 -4.94 -19.76
C ALA A 24 -16.70 -5.64 -20.94
N GLY A 25 -16.74 -6.98 -21.00
CA GLY A 25 -15.98 -7.77 -21.96
C GLY A 25 -14.48 -7.86 -21.65
N LEU A 26 -14.08 -7.58 -20.40
CA LEU A 26 -12.73 -7.75 -19.92
C LEU A 26 -12.52 -9.18 -19.40
N PRO A 27 -11.28 -9.70 -19.40
CA PRO A 27 -10.96 -10.98 -18.77
C PRO A 27 -11.38 -11.01 -17.30
N THR A 28 -11.65 -12.20 -16.78
CA THR A 28 -11.94 -12.40 -15.34
C THR A 28 -10.98 -13.37 -14.66
N ASP A 29 -10.10 -14.01 -15.43
CA ASP A 29 -8.99 -14.77 -14.87
C ASP A 29 -7.94 -13.81 -14.31
N ARG A 30 -7.44 -14.13 -13.11
CA ARG A 30 -6.56 -13.23 -12.37
C ARG A 30 -5.17 -13.11 -12.98
N GLU A 31 -4.66 -14.16 -13.63
CA GLU A 31 -3.33 -14.13 -14.25
C GLU A 31 -3.39 -13.41 -15.58
N GLU A 32 -4.44 -13.65 -16.37
CA GLU A 32 -4.68 -12.89 -17.60
C GLU A 32 -4.85 -11.39 -17.32
N LEU A 33 -5.59 -11.03 -16.25
CA LEU A 33 -5.72 -9.64 -15.83
C LEU A 33 -4.42 -9.06 -15.27
N ALA A 34 -3.58 -9.85 -14.61
CA ALA A 34 -2.31 -9.36 -14.10
C ALA A 34 -1.37 -8.90 -15.23
N GLU A 35 -1.41 -9.59 -16.37
CA GLU A 35 -0.67 -9.20 -17.57
C GLU A 35 -1.33 -8.00 -18.26
N LEU A 36 -2.66 -8.05 -18.45
CA LEU A 36 -3.42 -6.99 -19.11
C LEU A 36 -3.32 -5.65 -18.37
N LEU A 37 -3.43 -5.66 -17.03
CA LEU A 37 -3.48 -4.48 -16.17
C LEU A 37 -2.11 -4.16 -15.54
N SER A 38 -1.03 -4.63 -16.16
CA SER A 38 0.34 -4.49 -15.64
C SER A 38 0.83 -3.04 -15.58
N SER A 39 0.12 -2.07 -16.18
CA SER A 39 0.47 -0.65 -16.16
C SER A 39 -0.72 0.24 -15.78
N TRP A 40 -0.44 1.44 -15.26
CA TRP A 40 -1.49 2.43 -14.98
C TRP A 40 -2.27 2.85 -16.24
N GLU A 41 -1.58 2.91 -17.38
CA GLU A 41 -2.21 3.25 -18.67
C GLU A 41 -3.18 2.15 -19.14
N SER A 42 -2.76 0.88 -19.08
CA SER A 42 -3.63 -0.24 -19.45
C SER A 42 -4.83 -0.36 -18.50
N LEU A 43 -4.62 -0.09 -17.21
CA LEU A 43 -5.70 -0.04 -16.23
C LEU A 43 -6.67 1.12 -16.48
N GLU A 44 -6.18 2.30 -16.91
CA GLU A 44 -7.04 3.41 -17.33
C GLU A 44 -7.91 3.02 -18.53
N GLN A 45 -7.33 2.42 -19.56
CA GLN A 45 -8.10 1.99 -20.74
C GLN A 45 -9.16 0.95 -20.38
N ALA A 46 -8.81 -0.03 -19.54
CA ALA A 46 -9.77 -1.00 -19.01
C ALA A 46 -10.88 -0.30 -18.19
N GLY A 47 -10.53 0.70 -17.39
CA GLY A 47 -11.49 1.51 -16.63
C GLY A 47 -12.47 2.27 -17.51
N LEU A 48 -12.00 2.90 -18.59
CA LEU A 48 -12.83 3.60 -19.56
C LEU A 48 -13.82 2.64 -20.25
N GLN A 49 -13.33 1.50 -20.72
CA GLN A 49 -14.18 0.44 -21.30
C GLN A 49 -15.22 -0.05 -20.28
N LEU A 50 -14.80 -0.31 -19.05
CA LEU A 50 -15.69 -0.76 -17.99
C LEU A 50 -16.79 0.25 -17.70
N LYS A 51 -16.43 1.53 -17.59
CA LYS A 51 -17.40 2.61 -17.36
C LYS A 51 -18.37 2.76 -18.52
N GLU A 52 -17.90 2.73 -19.77
CA GLU A 52 -18.76 2.80 -20.95
C GLU A 52 -19.79 1.67 -20.98
N ARG A 53 -19.37 0.44 -20.64
CA ARG A 53 -20.22 -0.76 -20.74
C ARG A 53 -21.15 -0.98 -19.55
N THR A 54 -20.75 -0.54 -18.37
CA THR A 54 -21.45 -0.89 -17.11
C THR A 54 -21.98 0.32 -16.35
N GLY A 55 -21.48 1.52 -16.65
CA GLY A 55 -21.75 2.74 -15.88
C GLY A 55 -21.03 2.82 -14.53
N ALA A 56 -20.36 1.74 -14.08
CA ALA A 56 -19.61 1.74 -12.84
C ALA A 56 -18.31 2.54 -12.98
N ALA A 57 -17.87 3.17 -11.89
CA ALA A 57 -16.52 3.70 -11.81
C ALA A 57 -15.50 2.55 -11.78
N LEU A 58 -14.23 2.85 -12.09
CA LEU A 58 -13.18 1.86 -11.87
C LEU A 58 -12.88 1.74 -10.38
N PHE A 59 -12.50 2.84 -9.72
CA PHE A 59 -12.05 2.86 -8.35
C PHE A 59 -13.10 3.34 -7.36
N ASP A 60 -12.92 2.93 -6.11
CA ASP A 60 -13.72 3.36 -4.98
C ASP A 60 -13.39 4.79 -4.52
N ASN A 61 -12.10 5.13 -4.35
CA ASN A 61 -11.65 6.47 -3.96
C ASN A 61 -10.25 6.84 -4.49
N LEU A 62 -9.93 8.13 -4.45
CA LEU A 62 -8.65 8.69 -4.89
C LEU A 62 -7.49 8.37 -3.94
N THR A 63 -7.76 8.29 -2.64
CA THR A 63 -6.71 8.05 -1.64
C THR A 63 -6.01 6.70 -1.87
N ASN A 64 -6.74 5.66 -2.25
CA ASN A 64 -6.18 4.35 -2.58
C ASN A 64 -5.28 4.40 -3.84
N VAL A 65 -5.72 5.13 -4.87
CA VAL A 65 -4.95 5.35 -6.11
C VAL A 65 -3.65 6.09 -5.81
N TYR A 66 -3.77 7.23 -5.13
CA TYR A 66 -2.63 8.05 -4.69
C TYR A 66 -1.63 7.22 -3.89
N THR A 67 -2.09 6.53 -2.84
CA THR A 67 -1.20 5.78 -1.92
C THR A 67 -0.47 4.67 -2.66
N THR A 68 -1.18 3.94 -3.54
CA THR A 68 -0.55 2.87 -4.32
C THR A 68 0.51 3.44 -5.24
N TYR A 69 0.19 4.45 -6.05
CA TYR A 69 1.13 5.04 -6.99
C TYR A 69 2.33 5.65 -6.27
N LEU A 70 2.07 6.42 -5.21
CA LEU A 70 3.10 6.99 -4.36
C LEU A 70 4.06 5.87 -3.94
N ASN A 71 3.57 4.72 -3.48
CA ASN A 71 4.42 3.64 -2.96
C ASN A 71 5.03 2.73 -4.03
N GLN A 72 5.06 3.13 -5.30
CA GLN A 72 5.71 2.38 -6.39
C GLN A 72 7.11 2.87 -6.75
N TYR A 73 7.60 3.91 -6.08
CA TYR A 73 8.88 4.51 -6.42
C TYR A 73 10.06 3.65 -5.93
N ASP A 74 11.10 3.51 -6.77
CA ASP A 74 12.39 2.91 -6.41
C ASP A 74 13.41 4.05 -6.40
N VAL A 75 14.02 4.29 -5.25
CA VAL A 75 14.83 5.48 -4.98
C VAL A 75 16.28 5.29 -5.42
N ASN A 76 16.69 4.04 -5.70
CA ASN A 76 18.00 3.74 -6.29
C ASN A 76 18.17 4.28 -7.72
N SER A 77 17.09 4.71 -8.40
CA SER A 77 17.21 5.40 -9.69
C SER A 77 17.54 6.89 -9.57
N VAL A 78 17.46 7.48 -8.37
CA VAL A 78 17.67 8.92 -8.14
C VAL A 78 18.98 9.19 -7.40
N THR A 79 19.40 8.32 -6.47
CA THR A 79 20.66 8.46 -5.73
C THR A 79 21.66 7.38 -6.13
N GLY A 80 22.62 7.75 -6.98
CA GLY A 80 23.75 6.87 -7.30
C GLY A 80 24.60 6.58 -6.05
N GLY A 81 24.37 5.42 -5.41
CA GLY A 81 25.11 4.93 -4.23
C GLY A 81 24.32 5.14 -2.94
N SER A 82 24.01 4.12 -2.14
CA SER A 82 24.86 3.03 -1.67
C SER A 82 24.01 1.77 -1.48
N GLY A 83 24.32 0.73 -2.24
CA GLY A 83 23.58 -0.53 -2.19
C GLY A 83 23.72 -1.23 -0.85
N ILE A 84 22.60 -1.66 -0.27
CA ILE A 84 22.59 -2.83 0.61
C ILE A 84 23.00 -4.02 -0.28
N PRO A 85 24.04 -4.81 0.08
CA PRO A 85 24.49 -5.91 -0.76
C PRO A 85 23.36 -6.92 -0.98
N ASP A 86 23.31 -7.44 -2.21
CA ASP A 86 22.29 -8.37 -2.69
C ASP A 86 22.02 -9.52 -1.71
N ALA A 87 20.75 -9.92 -1.61
CA ALA A 87 20.36 -11.12 -0.90
C ALA A 87 21.13 -12.35 -1.45
N PRO A 88 21.65 -13.23 -0.59
CA PRO A 88 22.46 -14.35 -1.03
C PRO A 88 21.62 -15.33 -1.87
N GLN A 89 22.12 -15.63 -3.06
CA GLN A 89 21.61 -16.71 -3.90
C GLN A 89 21.83 -18.06 -3.18
N PRO A 90 20.89 -19.02 -3.27
CA PRO A 90 21.03 -20.30 -2.60
C PRO A 90 22.12 -21.15 -3.30
N GLY A 91 23.30 -21.28 -2.67
CA GLY A 91 24.32 -22.23 -3.15
C GLY A 91 25.80 -22.03 -2.79
N GLY A 92 26.18 -21.07 -1.93
CA GLY A 92 27.60 -20.83 -1.59
C GLY A 92 27.96 -21.12 -0.13
N ALA A 93 29.05 -21.86 0.10
CA ALA A 93 29.58 -22.19 1.43
C ALA A 93 29.96 -20.94 2.26
N ARG A 94 29.70 -21.00 3.57
CA ARG A 94 29.99 -19.92 4.54
C ARG A 94 31.48 -19.82 4.82
N GLU A 95 32.03 -18.62 4.69
CA GLU A 95 33.26 -18.21 5.37
C GLU A 95 32.87 -17.18 6.45
N GLU A 96 33.25 -17.43 7.70
CA GLU A 96 32.91 -16.56 8.83
C GLU A 96 33.73 -15.27 8.77
N ALA A 97 33.05 -14.14 8.52
CA ALA A 97 33.61 -12.80 8.68
C ALA A 97 32.96 -12.11 9.88
N GLY A 98 33.80 -11.62 10.80
CA GLY A 98 33.41 -11.06 12.08
C GLY A 98 32.54 -9.81 11.99
N LEU A 99 31.67 -9.65 13.00
CA LEU A 99 30.84 -8.47 13.25
C LEU A 99 31.70 -7.19 13.32
N PRO A 100 31.38 -6.11 12.57
CA PRO A 100 31.94 -4.81 12.88
C PRO A 100 31.29 -4.24 14.15
N ALA A 101 32.16 -3.66 14.97
CA ALA A 101 31.85 -3.08 16.27
C ALA A 101 30.92 -1.86 16.19
N ALA A 102 30.22 -1.61 17.30
CA ALA A 102 29.43 -0.41 17.55
C ALA A 102 30.32 0.85 17.72
N GLY A 103 29.84 1.96 17.17
CA GLY A 103 30.37 3.33 17.31
C GLY A 103 30.32 4.05 15.97
N THR A 104 29.85 5.30 15.81
CA THR A 104 29.97 6.45 16.72
C THR A 104 28.94 7.53 16.38
N ALA A 105 28.57 8.30 17.41
CA ALA A 105 28.12 9.70 17.45
C ALA A 105 27.42 10.32 16.22
N ALA A 106 26.22 10.86 16.47
CA ALA A 106 25.60 11.88 15.62
C ALA A 106 26.57 13.05 15.41
N ASP A 107 26.76 13.42 14.15
CA ASP A 107 27.52 14.58 13.72
C ASP A 107 26.71 15.86 14.04
N PRO A 108 27.18 16.79 14.89
CA PRO A 108 26.46 18.01 15.20
C PRO A 108 26.75 19.05 14.11
N GLY A 109 26.08 18.89 12.96
CA GLY A 109 26.30 19.76 11.81
C GLY A 109 25.44 19.43 10.60
N GLU A 110 24.16 19.09 10.76
CA GLU A 110 23.22 19.09 9.63
C GLU A 110 22.74 20.53 9.36
N GLU A 111 23.60 21.31 8.73
CA GLU A 111 23.18 22.50 7.97
C GLU A 111 22.27 22.04 6.82
N SER A 112 21.03 22.54 6.84
CA SER A 112 20.01 22.51 5.78
C SER A 112 20.41 21.81 4.47
N ARG A 113 20.18 20.49 4.37
CA ARG A 113 20.15 19.83 3.05
C ARG A 113 18.99 20.45 2.26
N PRO A 114 19.25 21.08 1.09
CA PRO A 114 18.18 21.48 0.21
C PRO A 114 17.38 20.23 -0.21
N LEU A 115 16.07 20.44 -0.41
CA LEU A 115 15.10 19.42 -0.81
C LEU A 115 15.68 18.37 -1.76
N ASP A 116 15.40 17.09 -1.48
CA ASP A 116 15.35 16.13 -2.57
C ASP A 116 14.13 16.48 -3.44
N THR A 117 14.37 17.12 -4.59
CA THR A 117 13.35 17.46 -5.58
C THR A 117 12.54 16.22 -5.99
N GLY A 118 13.14 15.02 -5.89
CA GLY A 118 12.48 13.75 -6.18
C GLY A 118 11.27 13.43 -5.29
N GLN A 119 11.25 13.85 -4.02
CA GLN A 119 10.11 13.58 -3.13
C GLN A 119 8.87 14.40 -3.51
N THR A 120 9.06 15.67 -3.87
CA THR A 120 7.96 16.55 -4.27
C THR A 120 7.41 16.15 -5.63
N ASP A 121 8.29 15.75 -6.56
CA ASP A 121 7.90 15.23 -7.88
C ASP A 121 7.09 13.94 -7.76
N ARG A 122 7.53 12.99 -6.92
CA ARG A 122 6.79 11.75 -6.63
C ARG A 122 5.40 12.01 -6.06
N ILE A 123 5.27 12.96 -5.13
CA ILE A 123 3.96 13.36 -4.56
C ILE A 123 3.07 13.97 -5.65
N ARG A 124 3.63 14.82 -6.51
CA ARG A 124 2.93 15.46 -7.62
C ARG A 124 2.42 14.42 -8.63
N GLU A 125 3.26 13.47 -9.04
CA GLU A 125 2.87 12.40 -9.97
C GLU A 125 1.74 11.53 -9.41
N ALA A 126 1.82 11.17 -8.12
CA ALA A 126 0.77 10.40 -7.46
C ALA A 126 -0.55 11.19 -7.40
N TRP A 127 -0.49 12.49 -7.11
CA TRP A 127 -1.65 13.38 -7.14
C TRP A 127 -2.27 13.46 -8.54
N ASP A 128 -1.45 13.76 -9.55
CA ASP A 128 -1.91 13.90 -10.94
C ASP A 128 -2.53 12.60 -11.45
N THR A 129 -1.96 11.45 -11.08
CA THR A 129 -2.52 10.14 -11.40
C THR A 129 -3.92 9.97 -10.79
N ALA A 130 -4.06 10.22 -9.49
CA ALA A 130 -5.36 10.11 -8.83
C ALA A 130 -6.40 11.07 -9.43
N VAL A 131 -6.04 12.35 -9.62
CA VAL A 131 -6.91 13.37 -10.21
C VAL A 131 -7.26 13.04 -11.67
N ARG A 132 -6.37 12.40 -12.44
CA ARG A 132 -6.67 11.95 -13.80
C ARG A 132 -7.82 10.94 -13.80
N PHE A 133 -7.77 9.91 -12.95
CA PHE A 133 -8.90 8.97 -12.80
C PHE A 133 -10.18 9.68 -12.35
N HIS A 134 -10.08 10.69 -11.47
CA HIS A 134 -11.22 11.51 -11.08
C HIS A 134 -11.84 12.26 -12.28
N ARG A 135 -11.02 12.95 -13.09
CA ARG A 135 -11.46 13.74 -14.25
C ARG A 135 -12.09 12.88 -15.35
N LEU A 136 -11.62 11.65 -15.51
CA LEU A 136 -12.25 10.65 -16.39
C LEU A 136 -13.56 10.08 -15.80
N GLY A 137 -13.90 10.48 -14.58
CA GLY A 137 -15.02 10.00 -13.78
C GLY A 137 -14.93 8.51 -13.48
N LEU A 138 -13.71 7.98 -13.35
CA LEU A 138 -13.41 6.61 -12.97
C LEU A 138 -13.31 6.44 -11.45
N ASN A 139 -13.62 7.48 -10.68
CA ASN A 139 -13.66 7.48 -9.21
C ASN A 139 -15.09 7.53 -8.69
N ALA A 140 -15.47 6.60 -7.79
CA ALA A 140 -16.77 6.60 -7.14
C ALA A 140 -16.89 7.59 -5.96
N GLY A 141 -15.77 8.03 -5.38
CA GLY A 141 -15.76 8.95 -4.23
C GLY A 141 -16.28 8.33 -2.93
N LEU A 142 -16.01 7.04 -2.71
CA LEU A 142 -16.48 6.25 -1.58
C LEU A 142 -15.31 5.86 -0.67
N PRO A 143 -15.20 6.41 0.55
CA PRO A 143 -14.14 6.05 1.47
C PRO A 143 -14.25 4.60 1.97
N SER A 144 -13.16 3.82 1.90
CA SER A 144 -13.10 2.37 2.17
C SER A 144 -13.67 1.91 3.52
N GLN A 145 -13.80 2.81 4.51
CA GLN A 145 -14.28 2.52 5.86
C GLN A 145 -15.70 3.04 6.14
N SER A 146 -16.42 3.52 5.12
CA SER A 146 -17.75 4.12 5.28
C SER A 146 -18.90 3.14 4.98
N PRO A 147 -20.08 3.32 5.60
CA PRO A 147 -21.29 2.59 5.19
C PRO A 147 -21.66 2.80 3.71
N ALA A 148 -21.40 4.00 3.18
CA ALA A 148 -21.64 4.33 1.77
C ALA A 148 -20.77 3.50 0.82
N TRP A 149 -19.56 3.13 1.23
CA TRP A 149 -18.72 2.21 0.47
C TRP A 149 -19.32 0.81 0.38
N ALA A 150 -19.83 0.27 1.50
CA ALA A 150 -20.48 -1.02 1.52
C ALA A 150 -21.71 -1.06 0.61
N GLU A 151 -22.54 -0.02 0.68
CA GLU A 151 -23.68 0.16 -0.22
C GLU A 151 -23.22 0.25 -1.68
N GLY A 152 -22.18 1.04 -1.96
CA GLY A 152 -21.61 1.16 -3.30
C GLY A 152 -21.08 -0.16 -3.85
N ALA A 153 -20.46 -0.99 -3.02
CA ALA A 153 -20.00 -2.32 -3.40
C ALA A 153 -21.18 -3.23 -3.78
N VAL A 154 -22.25 -3.25 -2.96
CA VAL A 154 -23.46 -4.04 -3.26
C VAL A 154 -24.15 -3.54 -4.53
N ASN A 155 -24.25 -2.22 -4.69
CA ASN A 155 -24.91 -1.56 -5.82
C ASN A 155 -24.01 -1.37 -7.04
N LYS A 156 -22.85 -2.05 -7.09
CA LYS A 156 -21.93 -2.09 -8.25
C LYS A 156 -21.44 -0.71 -8.72
N ARG A 157 -21.25 0.24 -7.79
CA ARG A 157 -20.83 1.61 -8.11
C ARG A 157 -19.38 1.73 -8.54
N PHE A 158 -18.53 0.76 -8.17
CA PHE A 158 -17.13 0.67 -8.56
C PHE A 158 -16.74 -0.79 -8.83
N ALA A 159 -15.67 -1.00 -9.59
CA ALA A 159 -15.28 -2.32 -10.05
C ALA A 159 -13.91 -2.80 -9.54
N ALA A 160 -13.09 -1.94 -8.98
CA ALA A 160 -11.76 -2.27 -8.51
C ALA A 160 -11.40 -1.49 -7.24
N VAL A 161 -10.57 -2.12 -6.41
CA VAL A 161 -10.02 -1.54 -5.18
C VAL A 161 -8.53 -1.87 -5.17
N LEU A 162 -7.70 -0.84 -5.13
CA LEU A 162 -6.29 -1.01 -4.82
C LEU A 162 -6.19 -1.26 -3.32
N ALA A 163 -5.81 -2.48 -2.95
CA ALA A 163 -5.94 -2.98 -1.60
C ALA A 163 -4.60 -3.50 -1.07
N PRO A 164 -4.10 -2.97 0.05
CA PRO A 164 -3.12 -3.70 0.84
C PRO A 164 -3.79 -4.90 1.49
N SER A 165 -2.97 -5.89 1.84
CA SER A 165 -3.40 -7.14 2.47
C SER A 165 -4.42 -6.98 3.61
N TRP A 166 -4.19 -6.03 4.52
CA TRP A 166 -5.07 -5.78 5.67
C TRP A 166 -6.41 -5.15 5.29
N LEU A 167 -6.52 -4.45 4.15
CA LEU A 167 -7.80 -3.88 3.69
C LEU A 167 -8.79 -4.99 3.29
N HIS A 168 -8.31 -6.19 3.01
CA HIS A 168 -9.15 -7.35 2.72
C HIS A 168 -10.10 -7.71 3.85
N GLY A 169 -9.61 -7.70 5.09
CA GLY A 169 -10.44 -7.94 6.26
C GLY A 169 -11.57 -6.92 6.37
N LEU A 170 -11.27 -5.66 6.03
CA LEU A 170 -12.26 -4.57 6.00
C LEU A 170 -13.29 -4.76 4.88
N MET A 171 -12.89 -5.16 3.68
CA MET A 171 -13.83 -5.46 2.58
C MET A 171 -14.81 -6.58 2.97
N LYS A 172 -14.31 -7.67 3.56
CA LYS A 172 -15.14 -8.79 4.03
C LYS A 172 -16.13 -8.35 5.11
N LYS A 173 -15.67 -7.53 6.05
CA LYS A 173 -16.49 -7.02 7.15
C LYS A 173 -17.57 -6.05 6.65
N ASN A 174 -17.22 -5.16 5.72
CA ASN A 174 -18.08 -4.07 5.30
C ASN A 174 -19.06 -4.50 4.20
N ALA A 175 -18.66 -5.36 3.27
CA ALA A 175 -19.49 -5.81 2.16
C ALA A 175 -19.58 -7.34 2.03
N PRO A 176 -19.96 -8.08 3.10
CA PRO A 176 -20.01 -9.55 3.08
C PRO A 176 -20.96 -10.09 2.00
N ALA A 177 -22.02 -9.34 1.65
CA ALA A 177 -22.96 -9.70 0.59
C ALA A 177 -22.33 -9.77 -0.82
N THR A 178 -21.12 -9.25 -0.99
CA THR A 178 -20.37 -9.28 -2.26
C THR A 178 -19.35 -10.43 -2.32
N ALA A 179 -19.31 -11.31 -1.32
CA ALA A 179 -18.43 -12.46 -1.29
C ALA A 179 -18.55 -13.32 -2.57
N GLY A 180 -17.40 -13.71 -3.14
CA GLY A 180 -17.32 -14.49 -4.37
C GLY A 180 -17.53 -13.69 -5.66
N GLN A 181 -17.95 -12.43 -5.57
CA GLN A 181 -18.05 -11.52 -6.72
C GLN A 181 -16.71 -10.81 -7.02
N TRP A 182 -15.81 -10.81 -6.04
CA TRP A 182 -14.46 -10.29 -6.15
C TRP A 182 -13.48 -11.41 -6.48
N ASP A 183 -12.41 -11.06 -7.18
CA ASP A 183 -11.16 -11.82 -7.22
C ASP A 183 -10.00 -10.86 -6.93
N LEU A 184 -8.78 -11.40 -6.90
CA LEU A 184 -7.57 -10.64 -6.63
C LEU A 184 -6.52 -10.90 -7.70
N THR A 185 -5.92 -9.82 -8.21
CA THR A 185 -4.79 -9.86 -9.14
C THR A 185 -3.65 -8.94 -8.70
N ARG A 186 -2.53 -8.94 -9.41
CA ARG A 186 -1.40 -8.04 -9.15
C ARG A 186 -1.85 -6.58 -9.34
N ALA A 187 -1.35 -5.69 -8.50
CA ALA A 187 -1.53 -4.25 -8.70
C ALA A 187 -0.81 -3.79 -9.99
N PRO A 188 -1.32 -2.74 -10.67
CA PRO A 188 -0.66 -2.17 -11.85
C PRO A 188 0.70 -1.58 -11.49
N GLY A 189 1.60 -1.43 -12.46
CA GLY A 189 2.87 -0.73 -12.26
C GLY A 189 3.87 -1.53 -11.43
N LYS A 190 4.68 -0.83 -10.63
CA LYS A 190 5.71 -1.47 -9.79
C LYS A 190 5.08 -2.08 -8.54
N PRO A 191 5.75 -3.05 -7.88
CA PRO A 191 5.40 -3.49 -6.54
C PRO A 191 5.30 -2.31 -5.56
N SER A 192 4.24 -2.28 -4.75
CA SER A 192 4.08 -1.31 -3.68
C SER A 192 3.63 -1.96 -2.38
N SER A 193 3.91 -1.28 -1.26
CA SER A 193 3.42 -1.65 0.06
C SER A 193 2.88 -0.42 0.77
N TRP A 194 1.70 -0.53 1.36
CA TRP A 194 1.18 0.44 2.32
C TRP A 194 1.68 -0.06 3.67
N MET A 195 2.49 0.73 4.34
CA MET A 195 3.22 0.34 5.56
C MET A 195 2.34 -0.41 6.58
N GLY A 196 2.94 -1.26 7.40
CA GLY A 196 2.23 -2.03 8.43
C GLY A 196 2.33 -1.42 9.82
N SER A 197 1.96 -2.22 10.81
CA SER A 197 1.95 -1.81 12.22
C SER A 197 3.17 -2.35 12.98
N PHE A 198 3.52 -1.65 14.05
CA PHE A 198 4.48 -2.11 15.04
C PHE A 198 3.83 -2.16 16.42
N LEU A 199 4.25 -3.13 17.24
CA LEU A 199 3.87 -3.21 18.64
C LEU A 199 5.03 -2.70 19.51
N ALA A 200 4.76 -1.68 20.31
CA ALA A 200 5.73 -1.06 21.23
C ALA A 200 5.28 -1.22 22.68
N VAL A 201 6.24 -1.32 23.60
CA VAL A 201 5.99 -1.27 25.04
C VAL A 201 6.31 0.14 25.52
N PRO A 202 5.32 0.93 26.00
CA PRO A 202 5.58 2.27 26.51
C PRO A 202 6.56 2.23 27.70
N ALA A 203 7.44 3.22 27.77
CA ALA A 203 8.38 3.36 28.90
C ALA A 203 7.69 3.51 30.27
N SER A 204 6.43 3.94 30.27
CA SER A 204 5.58 4.08 31.45
C SER A 204 4.89 2.77 31.90
N SER A 205 5.11 1.66 31.19
CA SER A 205 4.49 0.38 31.55
C SER A 205 4.86 -0.06 32.96
N ARG A 206 3.86 -0.48 33.75
CA ARG A 206 4.06 -1.07 35.08
C ARG A 206 4.57 -2.51 35.02
N TYR A 207 4.46 -3.15 33.86
CA TYR A 207 4.82 -4.55 33.61
C TYR A 207 5.65 -4.67 32.33
N PRO A 208 6.85 -4.06 32.27
CA PRO A 208 7.61 -3.95 31.02
C PRO A 208 8.08 -5.32 30.50
N GLN A 209 8.41 -6.27 31.40
CA GLN A 209 8.90 -7.60 31.00
C GLN A 209 7.78 -8.47 30.46
N GLU A 210 6.61 -8.48 31.11
CA GLU A 210 5.43 -9.23 30.70
C GLU A 210 4.85 -8.65 29.40
N ALA A 211 4.78 -7.32 29.30
CA ALA A 211 4.35 -6.65 28.06
C ALA A 211 5.30 -6.98 26.90
N TYR A 212 6.62 -6.98 27.14
CA TYR A 212 7.60 -7.39 26.14
C TYR A 212 7.42 -8.86 25.71
N ALA A 213 7.21 -9.77 26.68
CA ALA A 213 6.97 -11.18 26.39
C ALA A 213 5.70 -11.38 25.56
N LEU A 214 4.64 -10.64 25.86
CA LEU A 214 3.40 -10.65 25.08
C LEU A 214 3.62 -10.12 23.65
N VAL A 215 4.29 -8.97 23.50
CA VAL A 215 4.59 -8.39 22.18
C VAL A 215 5.41 -9.37 21.33
N ARG A 216 6.45 -9.98 21.92
CA ARG A 216 7.27 -10.99 21.25
C ARG A 216 6.46 -12.21 20.81
N TRP A 217 5.50 -12.64 21.63
CA TRP A 217 4.62 -13.76 21.27
C TRP A 217 3.65 -13.37 20.15
N LEU A 218 3.03 -12.20 20.23
CA LEU A 218 2.09 -11.70 19.21
C LEU A 218 2.75 -11.50 17.84
N THR A 219 4.01 -11.10 17.80
CA THR A 219 4.75 -10.87 16.55
C THR A 219 5.53 -12.10 16.07
N ALA A 220 5.40 -13.26 16.71
CA ALA A 220 6.06 -14.48 16.25
C ALA A 220 5.40 -15.04 14.96
N PRO A 221 6.15 -15.76 14.10
CA PRO A 221 5.65 -16.24 12.80
C PRO A 221 4.33 -17.02 12.86
N PRO A 222 4.10 -17.95 13.82
CA PRO A 222 2.83 -18.67 13.90
C PRO A 222 1.63 -17.75 14.19
N GLN A 223 1.80 -16.76 15.06
CA GLN A 223 0.76 -15.79 15.42
C GLN A 223 0.43 -14.87 14.24
N GLN A 224 1.45 -14.38 13.53
CA GLN A 224 1.24 -13.56 12.34
C GLN A 224 0.58 -14.36 11.21
N LEU A 225 0.95 -15.64 11.01
CA LEU A 225 0.30 -16.50 10.02
C LEU A 225 -1.19 -16.72 10.33
N GLU A 226 -1.55 -16.84 11.61
CA GLU A 226 -2.96 -16.94 12.01
C GLU A 226 -3.72 -15.62 11.78
N GLY A 227 -3.07 -14.48 12.06
CA GLY A 227 -3.58 -13.16 11.71
C GLY A 227 -3.83 -13.00 10.20
N PHE A 228 -2.92 -13.53 9.37
CA PHE A 228 -3.07 -13.54 7.92
C PHE A 228 -4.26 -14.38 7.45
N LYS A 229 -4.40 -15.61 7.96
CA LYS A 229 -5.49 -16.53 7.59
C LYS A 229 -6.86 -15.98 7.98
N SER A 230 -6.96 -15.35 9.15
CA SER A 230 -8.24 -14.86 9.70
C SER A 230 -8.63 -13.47 9.19
N GLY A 231 -7.68 -12.53 9.18
CA GLY A 231 -7.93 -11.10 8.96
C GLY A 231 -7.28 -10.50 7.71
N GLY A 232 -6.34 -11.21 7.08
CA GLY A 232 -5.58 -10.72 5.93
C GLY A 232 -4.34 -9.89 6.27
N SER A 233 -4.06 -9.65 7.56
CA SER A 233 -2.81 -8.99 7.99
C SER A 233 -1.60 -9.79 7.53
N PHE A 234 -0.84 -9.25 6.58
CA PHE A 234 0.25 -9.98 5.96
C PHE A 234 1.45 -10.04 6.91
N PRO A 235 2.05 -11.23 7.15
CA PRO A 235 3.13 -11.36 8.10
C PRO A 235 4.31 -10.47 7.70
N SER A 236 4.98 -9.85 8.66
CA SER A 236 6.25 -9.15 8.49
C SER A 236 7.46 -10.06 8.59
N THR A 237 7.25 -11.39 8.69
CA THR A 237 8.29 -12.43 8.78
C THR A 237 8.53 -13.09 7.42
N PRO A 238 9.56 -12.70 6.64
CA PRO A 238 9.73 -13.19 5.26
C PRO A 238 9.96 -14.69 5.14
N GLU A 239 10.49 -15.34 6.17
CA GLU A 239 10.69 -16.79 6.22
C GLU A 239 9.36 -17.55 6.07
N SER A 240 8.25 -16.93 6.50
CA SER A 240 6.91 -17.51 6.37
C SER A 240 6.45 -17.62 4.92
N TYR A 241 6.96 -16.78 4.02
CA TYR A 241 6.44 -16.69 2.64
C TYR A 241 6.79 -17.92 1.78
N ALA A 242 7.82 -18.68 2.17
CA ALA A 242 8.20 -19.92 1.50
C ALA A 242 7.43 -21.15 2.02
N SER A 243 6.65 -21.00 3.10
CA SER A 243 5.96 -22.13 3.71
C SER A 243 4.70 -22.52 2.93
N THR A 244 4.44 -23.83 2.82
CA THR A 244 3.20 -24.36 2.23
C THR A 244 1.97 -23.80 2.94
N ALA A 245 2.00 -23.73 4.27
CA ALA A 245 0.90 -23.22 5.09
C ALA A 245 0.53 -21.76 4.78
N PHE A 246 1.44 -20.99 4.19
CA PHE A 246 1.22 -19.62 3.74
C PHE A 246 0.84 -19.57 2.25
N LEU A 247 1.58 -20.28 1.38
CA LEU A 247 1.36 -20.28 -0.08
C LEU A 247 0.04 -20.94 -0.49
N GLU A 248 -0.51 -21.82 0.34
CA GLU A 248 -1.78 -22.50 0.11
C GLU A 248 -2.98 -21.78 0.74
N VAL A 249 -2.79 -20.60 1.36
CA VAL A 249 -3.92 -19.81 1.84
C VAL A 249 -4.77 -19.39 0.63
N ARG A 250 -6.06 -19.73 0.69
CA ARG A 250 -7.07 -19.40 -0.32
C ARG A 250 -8.19 -18.61 0.34
N ASP A 251 -8.69 -17.60 -0.34
CA ASP A 251 -9.72 -16.71 0.21
C ASP A 251 -11.03 -16.83 -0.55
N ALA A 252 -12.06 -17.38 0.09
CA ALA A 252 -13.37 -17.57 -0.52
C ALA A 252 -14.07 -16.26 -0.89
N PHE A 253 -13.79 -15.16 -0.20
CA PHE A 253 -14.34 -13.86 -0.54
C PHE A 253 -13.85 -13.40 -1.92
N PHE A 254 -12.59 -13.68 -2.22
CA PHE A 254 -11.92 -13.38 -3.49
C PHE A 254 -11.89 -14.60 -4.43
N ASN A 255 -13.00 -15.35 -4.53
CA ASN A 255 -13.12 -16.46 -5.48
C ASN A 255 -12.01 -17.53 -5.35
N GLY A 256 -11.59 -17.82 -4.12
CA GLY A 256 -10.53 -18.78 -3.84
C GLY A 256 -9.15 -18.30 -4.28
N ALA A 257 -8.90 -16.99 -4.36
CA ALA A 257 -7.61 -16.43 -4.76
C ALA A 257 -6.47 -16.94 -3.85
N PRO A 258 -5.30 -17.27 -4.41
CA PRO A 258 -4.10 -17.64 -3.66
C PRO A 258 -3.44 -16.41 -3.03
N VAL A 259 -4.09 -15.82 -2.01
CA VAL A 259 -3.72 -14.51 -1.46
C VAL A 259 -2.28 -14.42 -0.98
N GLY A 260 -1.72 -15.49 -0.40
CA GLY A 260 -0.32 -15.54 0.02
C GLY A 260 0.64 -15.38 -1.15
N GLN A 261 0.36 -16.06 -2.27
CA GLN A 261 1.18 -15.99 -3.48
C GLN A 261 1.11 -14.61 -4.11
N ILE A 262 -0.10 -14.06 -4.28
CA ILE A 262 -0.32 -12.75 -4.91
C ILE A 262 0.41 -11.65 -4.13
N TYR A 263 0.25 -11.60 -2.81
CA TYR A 263 0.88 -10.55 -2.00
C TYR A 263 2.37 -10.74 -1.79
N SER A 264 2.86 -11.98 -1.73
CA SER A 264 4.31 -12.23 -1.65
C SER A 264 5.05 -11.71 -2.88
N HIS A 265 4.40 -11.63 -4.04
CA HIS A 265 4.98 -11.02 -5.23
C HIS A 265 5.42 -9.57 -4.95
N ALA A 266 4.52 -8.78 -4.36
CA ALA A 266 4.80 -7.39 -4.01
C ALA A 266 5.75 -7.29 -2.80
N ALA A 267 5.49 -8.06 -1.73
CA ALA A 267 6.30 -8.02 -0.51
C ALA A 267 7.79 -8.33 -0.74
N LEU A 268 8.11 -9.28 -1.64
CA LEU A 268 9.48 -9.69 -1.93
C LEU A 268 10.21 -8.76 -2.92
N ARG A 269 9.48 -7.88 -3.63
CA ARG A 269 10.03 -7.02 -4.68
C ARG A 269 9.93 -5.53 -4.38
N TYR A 270 9.12 -5.16 -3.40
CA TYR A 270 9.02 -3.79 -2.94
C TYR A 270 10.34 -3.36 -2.31
N LYS A 271 10.96 -2.32 -2.89
CA LYS A 271 12.16 -1.67 -2.38
C LYS A 271 11.75 -0.33 -1.81
N GLY A 272 11.23 -0.33 -0.58
CA GLY A 272 10.92 0.89 0.14
C GLY A 272 12.17 1.52 0.77
N GLU A 273 12.17 2.84 0.93
CA GLU A 273 13.11 3.55 1.81
C GLU A 273 12.39 4.14 3.03
N TYR A 274 13.18 4.59 3.99
CA TYR A 274 12.73 5.24 5.21
C TYR A 274 12.16 6.62 4.89
N GLU A 275 10.89 6.84 5.21
CA GLU A 275 10.25 8.15 5.05
C GLU A 275 10.65 9.09 6.19
N GLU A 276 11.21 10.24 5.84
CA GLU A 276 11.55 11.30 6.80
C GLU A 276 10.30 11.89 7.46
N ALA A 277 10.43 12.49 8.64
CA ALA A 277 9.31 13.08 9.38
C ALA A 277 8.54 14.14 8.57
N VAL A 278 9.25 14.87 7.69
CA VAL A 278 8.68 15.81 6.71
C VAL A 278 7.67 15.11 5.81
N PHE A 279 8.01 13.93 5.28
CA PHE A 279 7.20 13.21 4.32
C PHE A 279 5.82 12.86 4.89
N ALA A 280 5.75 12.39 6.14
CA ALA A 280 4.48 12.07 6.80
C ALA A 280 3.58 13.31 6.97
N ARG A 281 4.17 14.51 7.14
CA ARG A 281 3.42 15.77 7.18
C ARG A 281 2.91 16.16 5.80
N LEU A 282 3.76 16.04 4.77
CA LEU A 282 3.39 16.35 3.37
C LEU A 282 2.29 15.40 2.87
N ASP A 283 2.43 14.09 3.10
CA ASP A 283 1.43 13.07 2.73
C ASP A 283 0.07 13.37 3.37
N ARG A 284 0.02 13.82 4.63
CA ARG A 284 -1.24 14.25 5.28
C ARG A 284 -1.89 15.43 4.56
N ILE A 285 -1.13 16.48 4.24
CA ILE A 285 -1.65 17.66 3.52
C ILE A 285 -2.29 17.24 2.19
N VAL A 286 -1.64 16.32 1.46
CA VAL A 286 -2.12 15.84 0.17
C VAL A 286 -3.39 14.99 0.33
N ARG A 287 -3.43 14.08 1.31
CA ARG A 287 -4.61 13.25 1.61
C ARG A 287 -5.83 14.10 1.99
N ASP A 288 -5.63 15.14 2.79
CA ASP A 288 -6.70 16.08 3.15
C ASP A 288 -7.22 16.80 1.89
N GLY A 289 -6.33 17.18 0.96
CA GLY A 289 -6.71 17.72 -0.33
C GLY A 289 -7.54 16.76 -1.19
N LEU A 290 -7.13 15.49 -1.28
CA LEU A 290 -7.90 14.46 -2.00
C LEU A 290 -9.29 14.29 -1.40
N HIS A 291 -9.39 14.32 -0.06
CA HIS A 291 -10.69 14.26 0.61
C HIS A 291 -11.59 15.44 0.25
N ARG A 292 -11.04 16.66 0.17
CA ARG A 292 -11.79 17.86 -0.26
C ARG A 292 -12.30 17.72 -1.69
N VAL A 293 -11.49 17.17 -2.60
CA VAL A 293 -11.94 16.89 -3.99
C VAL A 293 -13.15 15.94 -3.99
N GLU A 294 -13.11 14.87 -3.20
CA GLU A 294 -14.19 13.86 -3.18
C GLU A 294 -15.44 14.30 -2.40
N ALA A 295 -15.27 14.85 -1.21
CA ALA A 295 -16.36 15.14 -0.28
C ALA A 295 -17.00 16.51 -0.52
N GLU A 296 -16.22 17.50 -0.94
CA GLU A 296 -16.68 18.88 -1.13
C GLU A 296 -16.88 19.21 -2.62
N GLY A 297 -16.42 18.36 -3.54
CA GLY A 297 -16.41 18.66 -4.98
C GLY A 297 -15.47 19.81 -5.33
N ALA A 298 -14.42 20.01 -4.53
CA ALA A 298 -13.46 21.08 -4.74
C ALA A 298 -12.68 20.88 -6.06
N ASP A 299 -12.38 21.99 -6.74
CA ASP A 299 -11.59 21.97 -7.97
C ASP A 299 -10.17 21.45 -7.70
N PRO A 300 -9.72 20.36 -8.36
CA PRO A 300 -8.41 19.77 -8.09
C PRO A 300 -7.23 20.72 -8.32
N ASP A 301 -7.30 21.64 -9.27
CA ASP A 301 -6.19 22.56 -9.55
C ASP A 301 -6.06 23.61 -8.44
N ALA A 302 -7.19 24.15 -7.98
CA ALA A 302 -7.23 25.07 -6.83
C ALA A 302 -6.78 24.38 -5.53
N VAL A 303 -7.18 23.12 -5.30
CA VAL A 303 -6.73 22.34 -4.15
C VAL A 303 -5.22 22.11 -4.22
N TRP A 304 -4.68 21.75 -5.39
CA TRP A 304 -3.24 21.57 -5.55
C TRP A 304 -2.45 22.85 -5.27
N HIS A 305 -2.92 24.02 -5.74
CA HIS A 305 -2.27 25.30 -5.41
C HIS A 305 -2.18 25.53 -3.91
N SER A 306 -3.26 25.21 -3.17
CA SER A 306 -3.28 25.29 -1.71
C SER A 306 -2.34 24.27 -1.04
N ILE A 307 -2.21 23.06 -1.60
CA ILE A 307 -1.26 22.05 -1.13
C ILE A 307 0.17 22.58 -1.28
N GLU A 308 0.54 23.13 -2.45
CA GLU A 308 1.89 23.65 -2.65
C GLU A 308 2.26 24.77 -1.67
N GLU A 309 1.33 25.67 -1.36
CA GLU A 309 1.54 26.71 -0.36
C GLU A 309 1.79 26.14 1.03
N GLN A 310 1.02 25.12 1.42
CA GLN A 310 1.17 24.43 2.69
C GLN A 310 2.47 23.62 2.77
N MET A 311 2.87 22.95 1.69
CA MET A 311 4.15 22.24 1.60
C MET A 311 5.31 23.23 1.73
N ARG A 312 5.28 24.36 1.02
CA ARG A 312 6.28 25.44 1.14
C ARG A 312 6.32 26.05 2.55
N ALA A 313 5.20 26.13 3.25
CA ALA A 313 5.14 26.61 4.63
C ALA A 313 5.73 25.59 5.63
N ALA A 314 5.34 24.32 5.51
CA ALA A 314 5.84 23.22 6.35
C ALA A 314 7.37 23.07 6.26
N GLN A 315 7.92 23.23 5.06
CA GLN A 315 9.36 23.17 4.82
C GLN A 315 10.13 24.33 5.46
N ARG A 316 9.54 25.53 5.56
CA ARG A 316 10.18 26.69 6.21
C ARG A 316 10.26 26.54 7.73
N SER A 317 9.27 25.87 8.35
CA SER A 317 9.21 25.71 9.81
C SER A 317 10.17 24.67 10.40
N GLU A 318 10.87 23.88 9.58
CA GLU A 318 11.87 22.90 10.05
C GLU A 318 13.33 23.38 9.91
N GLY A 319 13.56 24.49 9.21
CA GLY A 319 14.86 25.14 9.12
C GLY A 319 15.16 26.13 10.26
N GLU A 320 14.21 26.31 11.20
CA GLU A 320 14.31 27.13 12.42
C GLU A 320 14.40 26.24 13.66
#